data_AF-A0A3T1DA94-F1
#
_entry.id   AF-A0A3T1DA94-F1
#
_cell.length_a   1.000
_cell.length_b   1.000
_cell.length_c   1.000
_cell.angle_alpha   90.00
_cell.angle_beta   90.00
_cell.angle_gamma   90.00
#
_symmetry.space_group_name_H-M   'P 1'
#
loop_
_entity.id
_entity.type
_entity.pdbx_description
1 polymer ?
#
loop_
_entity_poly.entity_id
_entity_poly.type
_entity_poly.pdbx_seq_one_letter_code
_entity_poly.pdbx_strand_id
1 'polypeptide(L)'
;MYNSAIGGDDHTNGQQRVCGIMNGVKPKLVIFSHICSPSYVTGAEKLLLLFVSEMIRRFQCVLVVPQTGAISEKAKALGVKIIVLDIPLCISLYTAAPTILEEIEAMKKHPSWSQIHAMLAEESPDYVLVNTSVHPLPAMAAKTMGIPTIWTVMETIMDRPDRNVAVSFIASNSDRVVGISHTTLQPFQLLAPETKVFMLPPYLIRDELLPSSWAYHRSRLRQQYGWGEYHRVAGYLAASIYTNKGLEQFVNAMLPIAVSNVSTRFLIIGNSADDVYYRNCQKIVQQSGYGDRFLFLPFAEQIQHAYSVMDVVVVPSLVAEGFGMTALEGLVFGKAVVAYASGGLTEILSATGNEEFLASTGDVNGLTSRVNMLLTNNGLLKAVGERNAQTSQQVFGIEAFRAKLDEFIAELPQSTRQLRNSLWRGSGPTVFLVEHGVKRPFVSPKSLLQRGYLFENVTIVPDEDLLQLPSGPSITEIKPPKSIKARRRKRSRVRTSKQRLKGKRGRSVAHKRRSARKAQRRRR
;
A
#
# COMPACT_ATOMS: atom_id res chain seq x y z
N MET A 1 -56.33 29.30 12.90
CA MET A 1 -56.86 30.60 12.43
C MET A 1 -55.69 31.51 12.13
N TYR A 2 -55.62 32.00 10.89
CA TYR A 2 -54.85 33.13 10.32
C TYR A 2 -53.31 33.14 10.48
N ASN A 3 -52.49 32.91 9.43
CA ASN A 3 -52.17 33.74 8.23
C ASN A 3 -51.84 35.21 8.58
N SER A 4 -50.82 35.91 8.06
CA SER A 4 -49.85 35.68 6.96
C SER A 4 -49.04 36.99 6.75
N ALA A 5 -47.78 36.90 6.30
CA ALA A 5 -47.06 37.80 5.34
C ALA A 5 -45.56 37.42 5.41
N ILE A 6 -44.92 36.74 4.44
CA ILE A 6 -44.61 37.02 3.01
C ILE A 6 -43.61 38.17 2.79
N GLY A 7 -42.48 37.78 2.17
CA GLY A 7 -41.42 38.59 1.57
C GLY A 7 -40.08 37.88 1.85
N GLY A 8 -39.38 37.22 0.93
CA GLY A 8 -39.34 37.30 -0.52
C GLY A 8 -37.85 37.36 -0.89
N ASP A 9 -37.33 36.23 -1.40
CA ASP A 9 -36.09 35.97 -2.17
C ASP A 9 -34.89 36.92 -2.04
N ASP A 10 -33.72 36.35 -1.73
CA ASP A 10 -32.64 36.42 -2.71
C ASP A 10 -31.71 35.20 -2.66
N HIS A 11 -31.68 34.48 -3.78
CA HIS A 11 -30.80 33.36 -4.07
C HIS A 11 -29.41 33.88 -4.42
N THR A 12 -28.37 33.46 -3.69
CA THR A 12 -27.02 33.39 -4.29
C THR A 12 -26.29 32.11 -3.88
N ASN A 13 -26.08 31.29 -4.91
CA ASN A 13 -25.30 30.06 -4.98
C ASN A 13 -23.94 30.13 -4.26
N GLY A 14 -23.86 29.51 -3.08
CA GLY A 14 -22.61 28.96 -2.55
C GLY A 14 -22.36 27.60 -3.18
N GLN A 15 -21.81 27.56 -4.39
CA GLN A 15 -21.39 26.30 -5.02
C GLN A 15 -20.35 25.59 -4.13
N GLN A 16 -20.77 24.45 -3.59
CA GLN A 16 -19.92 23.39 -3.08
C GLN A 16 -18.88 23.01 -4.15
N ARG A 17 -17.66 23.53 -4.02
CA ARG A 17 -16.48 22.95 -4.69
C ARG A 17 -16.00 21.76 -3.87
N VAL A 18 -16.77 20.67 -3.89
CA VAL A 18 -16.29 19.36 -3.48
C VAL A 18 -15.53 18.78 -4.66
N CYS A 19 -14.33 18.26 -4.38
CA CYS A 19 -13.39 17.65 -5.31
C CYS A 19 -14.05 16.94 -6.52
N GLY A 20 -13.86 17.52 -7.71
CA GLY A 20 -13.48 16.75 -8.90
C GLY A 20 -14.53 15.90 -9.63
N ILE A 21 -15.84 16.00 -9.38
CA ILE A 21 -16.82 15.44 -10.34
C ILE A 21 -16.98 16.44 -11.50
N MET A 22 -16.00 16.47 -12.41
CA MET A 22 -16.22 17.11 -13.70
C MET A 22 -17.11 16.19 -14.55
N ASN A 23 -18.32 16.65 -14.90
CA ASN A 23 -19.23 15.99 -15.85
C ASN A 23 -19.70 14.56 -15.49
N GLY A 24 -19.73 14.20 -14.20
CA GLY A 24 -20.20 12.87 -13.76
C GLY A 24 -19.17 11.74 -13.87
N VAL A 25 -17.91 12.04 -14.22
CA VAL A 25 -16.82 11.06 -14.31
C VAL A 25 -15.94 11.13 -13.07
N LYS A 26 -15.70 9.99 -12.42
CA LYS A 26 -14.81 9.90 -11.25
C LYS A 26 -13.35 10.14 -11.66
N PRO A 27 -12.55 10.89 -10.88
CA PRO A 27 -11.10 11.00 -11.12
C PRO A 27 -10.42 9.63 -11.09
N LYS A 28 -9.40 9.43 -11.94
CA LYS A 28 -8.67 8.16 -12.01
C LYS A 28 -7.53 8.13 -10.98
N LEU A 29 -7.50 7.07 -10.17
CA LEU A 29 -6.47 6.83 -9.17
C LEU A 29 -5.73 5.54 -9.49
N VAL A 30 -4.42 5.63 -9.74
CA VAL A 30 -3.55 4.46 -9.89
C VAL A 30 -2.85 4.17 -8.56
N ILE A 31 -3.02 2.95 -8.06
CA ILE A 31 -2.58 2.51 -6.74
C ILE A 31 -1.50 1.44 -6.92
N PHE A 32 -0.34 1.60 -6.29
CA PHE A 32 0.75 0.64 -6.35
C PHE A 32 0.83 -0.17 -5.07
N SER A 33 0.72 -1.50 -5.16
CA SER A 33 1.00 -2.43 -4.08
C SER A 33 2.40 -3.02 -4.23
N HIS A 34 3.18 -3.03 -3.15
CA HIS A 34 4.50 -3.66 -3.10
C HIS A 34 4.43 -5.21 -3.08
N ILE A 35 3.32 -5.78 -2.60
CA ILE A 35 3.12 -7.24 -2.48
C ILE A 35 1.72 -7.61 -2.98
N CYS A 36 1.60 -8.79 -3.56
CA CYS A 36 0.34 -9.46 -3.82
C CYS A 36 0.57 -10.98 -3.72
N SER A 37 0.38 -11.53 -2.53
CA SER A 37 0.65 -12.94 -2.25
C SER A 37 -0.50 -13.83 -2.77
N PRO A 38 -0.19 -14.98 -3.41
CA PRO A 38 -1.20 -15.92 -3.87
C PRO A 38 -1.73 -16.81 -2.73
N SER A 39 -0.99 -16.90 -1.61
CA SER A 39 -1.20 -17.94 -0.60
C SER A 39 -1.72 -17.42 0.75
N TYR A 40 -1.45 -16.15 1.08
CA TYR A 40 -1.87 -15.53 2.35
C TYR A 40 -1.88 -14.01 2.22
N VAL A 41 -2.80 -13.32 2.90
CA VAL A 41 -2.88 -11.85 2.89
C VAL A 41 -2.15 -11.27 4.10
N THR A 42 -1.10 -10.47 3.88
CA THR A 42 -0.39 -9.76 4.95
C THR A 42 -1.22 -8.60 5.53
N GLY A 43 -0.80 -8.03 6.66
CA GLY A 43 -1.45 -6.85 7.25
C GLY A 43 -1.52 -5.66 6.28
N ALA A 44 -0.42 -5.35 5.58
CA ALA A 44 -0.38 -4.26 4.62
C ALA A 44 -1.29 -4.49 3.41
N GLU A 45 -1.38 -5.73 2.91
CA GLU A 45 -2.30 -6.11 1.84
C GLU A 45 -3.78 -6.01 2.27
N LYS A 46 -4.10 -6.46 3.49
CA LYS A 46 -5.45 -6.36 4.06
C LYS A 46 -5.87 -4.89 4.20
N LEU A 47 -4.98 -4.06 4.74
CA LEU A 47 -5.21 -2.63 4.87
C LEU A 47 -5.42 -1.97 3.51
N LEU A 48 -4.55 -2.25 2.53
CA LEU A 48 -4.69 -1.70 1.19
C LEU A 48 -6.04 -2.05 0.57
N LEU A 49 -6.49 -3.29 0.71
CA LEU A 49 -7.80 -3.70 0.18
C LEU A 49 -8.96 -2.94 0.84
N LEU A 50 -8.91 -2.71 2.17
CA LEU A 50 -9.89 -1.91 2.90
C LEU A 50 -9.90 -0.44 2.46
N PHE A 51 -8.73 0.11 2.15
CA PHE A 51 -8.63 1.45 1.55
C PHE A 51 -9.27 1.44 0.16
N VAL A 52 -8.86 0.51 -0.72
CA VAL A 52 -9.36 0.41 -2.10
C VAL A 52 -10.89 0.27 -2.14
N SER A 53 -11.49 -0.54 -1.26
CA SER A 53 -12.95 -0.77 -1.22
C SER A 53 -13.77 0.48 -0.94
N GLU A 54 -13.20 1.47 -0.26
CA GLU A 54 -13.86 2.78 -0.06
C GLU A 54 -13.45 3.80 -1.12
N MET A 55 -12.21 3.73 -1.63
CA MET A 55 -11.74 4.64 -2.69
C MET A 55 -12.53 4.48 -3.99
N ILE A 56 -13.00 3.27 -4.34
CA ILE A 56 -13.82 3.05 -5.56
C ILE A 56 -15.13 3.86 -5.56
N ARG A 57 -15.60 4.33 -4.39
CA ARG A 57 -16.81 5.17 -4.30
C ARG A 57 -16.57 6.56 -4.89
N ARG A 58 -15.32 7.03 -4.88
CA ARG A 58 -14.91 8.39 -5.24
C ARG A 58 -14.00 8.44 -6.46
N PHE A 59 -13.29 7.36 -6.75
CA PHE A 59 -12.30 7.27 -7.83
C PHE A 59 -12.61 6.13 -8.80
N GLN A 60 -12.14 6.27 -10.04
CA GLN A 60 -11.90 5.14 -10.94
C GLN A 60 -10.54 4.54 -10.58
N CYS A 61 -10.54 3.43 -9.83
CA CYS A 61 -9.31 2.82 -9.34
C CYS A 61 -8.67 1.86 -10.34
N VAL A 62 -7.34 1.93 -10.43
CA VAL A 62 -6.47 0.94 -11.06
C VAL A 62 -5.50 0.46 -10.00
N LEU A 63 -5.41 -0.85 -9.77
CA LEU A 63 -4.48 -1.45 -8.82
C LEU A 63 -3.34 -2.14 -9.58
N VAL A 64 -2.12 -1.69 -9.32
CA VAL A 64 -0.88 -2.26 -9.84
C VAL A 64 -0.30 -3.19 -8.79
N VAL A 65 -0.04 -4.44 -9.18
CA VAL A 65 0.50 -5.49 -8.31
C VAL A 65 1.70 -6.17 -8.97
N PRO A 66 2.67 -6.69 -8.20
CA PRO A 66 3.84 -7.38 -8.78
C PRO A 66 3.45 -8.69 -9.47
N GLN A 67 2.38 -9.33 -9.02
CA GLN A 67 1.83 -10.58 -9.53
C GLN A 67 0.35 -10.69 -9.18
N THR A 68 -0.37 -11.62 -9.82
CA THR A 68 -1.75 -11.94 -9.42
C THR A 68 -1.75 -12.70 -8.09
N GLY A 69 -2.72 -12.39 -7.23
CA GLY A 69 -2.91 -13.01 -5.93
C GLY A 69 -4.17 -12.50 -5.22
N ALA A 70 -4.27 -12.76 -3.92
CA ALA A 70 -5.51 -12.63 -3.16
C ALA A 70 -6.13 -11.23 -3.20
N ILE A 71 -5.33 -10.16 -3.02
CA ILE A 71 -5.88 -8.79 -3.07
C ILE A 71 -6.29 -8.37 -4.48
N SER A 72 -5.57 -8.83 -5.51
CA SER A 72 -5.90 -8.47 -6.89
C SER A 72 -7.22 -9.11 -7.34
N GLU A 73 -7.49 -10.34 -6.91
CA GLU A 73 -8.75 -11.03 -7.20
C GLU A 73 -9.92 -10.37 -6.48
N LYS A 74 -9.76 -10.05 -5.19
CA LYS A 74 -10.78 -9.34 -4.41
C LYS A 74 -11.05 -7.94 -4.97
N ALA A 75 -10.00 -7.17 -5.31
CA ALA A 75 -10.16 -5.86 -5.93
C ALA A 75 -10.82 -5.95 -7.31
N LYS A 76 -10.47 -6.95 -8.14
CA LYS A 76 -11.12 -7.19 -9.43
C LYS A 76 -12.61 -7.49 -9.28
N ALA A 77 -13.00 -8.25 -8.25
CA ALA A 77 -14.41 -8.52 -7.95
C ALA A 77 -15.18 -7.25 -7.56
N LEU A 78 -14.51 -6.23 -7.04
CA LEU A 78 -15.06 -4.89 -6.77
C LEU A 78 -15.05 -3.97 -8.00
N GLY A 79 -14.67 -4.46 -9.18
CA GLY A 79 -14.62 -3.69 -10.43
C GLY A 79 -13.34 -2.87 -10.63
N VAL A 80 -12.29 -3.10 -9.83
CA VAL A 80 -10.99 -2.43 -9.97
C VAL A 80 -10.22 -3.02 -11.16
N LYS A 81 -9.67 -2.17 -12.03
CA LYS A 81 -8.76 -2.62 -13.10
C LYS A 81 -7.44 -3.07 -12.46
N ILE A 82 -6.98 -4.27 -12.82
CA ILE A 82 -5.70 -4.81 -12.34
C ILE A 82 -4.64 -4.70 -13.42
N ILE A 83 -3.46 -4.20 -13.07
CA ILE A 83 -2.26 -4.22 -13.90
C ILE A 83 -1.20 -5.03 -13.14
N VAL A 84 -0.59 -6.00 -13.82
CA VAL A 84 0.52 -6.76 -13.26
C VAL A 84 1.83 -6.16 -13.76
N LEU A 85 2.64 -5.63 -12.85
CA LEU A 85 3.94 -5.07 -13.14
C LEU A 85 4.86 -5.33 -11.94
N ASP A 86 5.86 -6.18 -12.13
CA ASP A 86 6.87 -6.47 -11.11
C ASP A 86 7.86 -5.31 -11.01
N ILE A 87 7.91 -4.68 -9.84
CA ILE A 87 8.70 -3.48 -9.58
C ILE A 87 9.62 -3.78 -8.39
N PRO A 88 10.94 -3.56 -8.52
CA PRO A 88 11.86 -3.80 -7.41
C PRO A 88 11.50 -2.92 -6.22
N LEU A 89 11.76 -3.42 -5.02
CA LEU A 89 11.54 -2.73 -3.75
C LEU A 89 12.87 -2.21 -3.19
N CYS A 90 12.80 -1.07 -2.50
CA CYS A 90 13.92 -0.45 -1.81
C CYS A 90 13.74 -0.64 -0.30
N ILE A 91 14.14 -1.81 0.22
CA ILE A 91 13.96 -2.15 1.64
C ILE A 91 14.79 -1.24 2.54
N SER A 92 15.89 -0.69 2.02
CA SER A 92 16.75 0.27 2.71
C SER A 92 16.02 1.55 3.15
N LEU A 93 14.94 1.96 2.47
CA LEU A 93 14.08 3.07 2.91
C LEU A 93 13.40 2.77 4.24
N TYR A 94 12.88 1.55 4.41
CA TYR A 94 12.26 1.12 5.66
C TYR A 94 13.31 0.90 6.75
N THR A 95 14.40 0.20 6.44
CA THR A 95 15.43 -0.13 7.43
C THR A 95 16.34 1.04 7.78
N ALA A 96 16.21 2.17 7.06
CA ALA A 96 17.09 3.33 7.15
C ALA A 96 18.57 2.94 7.03
N ALA A 97 18.90 2.19 5.97
CA ALA A 97 20.26 1.73 5.68
C ALA A 97 21.04 2.79 4.86
N PRO A 98 22.39 2.84 4.96
CA PRO A 98 23.19 3.85 4.27
C PRO A 98 23.18 3.76 2.74
N THR A 99 22.65 2.66 2.19
CA THR A 99 22.61 2.37 0.75
C THR A 99 21.38 2.94 0.04
N ILE A 100 20.47 3.65 0.73
CA ILE A 100 19.19 4.15 0.18
C ILE A 100 19.35 4.81 -1.19
N LEU A 101 20.21 5.83 -1.27
CA LEU A 101 20.33 6.64 -2.49
C LEU A 101 20.99 5.85 -3.63
N GLU A 102 21.96 5.00 -3.32
CA GLU A 102 22.64 4.15 -4.29
C GLU A 102 21.68 3.09 -4.88
N GLU A 103 20.87 2.45 -4.03
CA GLU A 103 19.84 1.50 -4.44
C GLU A 103 18.82 2.18 -5.36
N ILE A 104 18.32 3.36 -4.99
CA ILE A 104 17.33 4.10 -5.80
C ILE A 104 17.89 4.49 -7.17
N GLU A 105 19.14 4.99 -7.24
CA GLU A 105 19.77 5.30 -8.53
C GLU A 105 20.01 4.05 -9.39
N ALA A 106 20.34 2.92 -8.77
CA ALA A 106 20.44 1.65 -9.48
C ALA A 106 19.07 1.21 -10.03
N MET A 107 18.00 1.37 -9.24
CA MET A 107 16.64 0.99 -9.63
C MET A 107 16.11 1.77 -10.84
N LYS A 108 16.53 3.03 -11.07
CA LYS A 108 16.17 3.79 -12.29
C LYS A 108 16.63 3.12 -13.59
N LYS A 109 17.64 2.25 -13.52
CA LYS A 109 18.16 1.48 -14.67
C LYS A 109 17.36 0.20 -14.93
N HIS A 110 16.47 -0.19 -14.01
CA HIS A 110 15.65 -1.37 -14.14
C HIS A 110 14.58 -1.18 -15.24
N PRO A 111 14.22 -2.21 -16.04
CA PRO A 111 13.22 -2.09 -17.09
C PRO A 111 11.86 -1.56 -16.63
N SER A 112 11.50 -1.84 -15.37
CA SER A 112 10.26 -1.35 -14.75
C SER A 112 10.16 0.17 -14.75
N TRP A 113 11.26 0.92 -14.72
CA TRP A 113 11.23 2.39 -14.78
C TRP A 113 10.52 2.89 -16.05
N SER A 114 10.91 2.37 -17.21
CA SER A 114 10.28 2.75 -18.49
C SER A 114 8.86 2.19 -18.61
N GLN A 115 8.60 1.00 -18.06
CA GLN A 115 7.27 0.39 -18.06
C GLN A 115 6.27 1.18 -17.20
N ILE A 116 6.68 1.68 -16.04
CA ILE A 116 5.86 2.55 -15.18
C ILE A 116 5.50 3.83 -15.94
N HIS A 117 6.46 4.49 -16.58
CA HIS A 117 6.19 5.69 -17.38
C HIS A 117 5.21 5.44 -18.52
N ALA A 118 5.41 4.36 -19.28
CA ALA A 118 4.52 3.99 -20.38
C ALA A 118 3.09 3.71 -19.87
N MET A 119 2.98 2.97 -18.76
CA MET A 119 1.69 2.65 -18.14
C MET A 119 0.99 3.89 -17.59
N LEU A 120 1.70 4.77 -16.88
CA LEU A 120 1.13 6.02 -16.36
C LEU A 120 0.69 6.96 -17.51
N ALA A 121 1.41 6.95 -18.64
CA ALA A 121 1.00 7.71 -19.82
C ALA A 121 -0.29 7.12 -20.44
N GLU A 122 -0.36 5.79 -20.61
CA GLU A 122 -1.55 5.09 -21.12
C GLU A 122 -2.76 5.29 -20.21
N GLU A 123 -2.58 5.13 -18.89
CA GLU A 123 -3.66 5.29 -17.93
C GLU A 123 -4.07 6.74 -17.76
N SER A 124 -3.14 7.70 -17.91
CA SER A 124 -3.39 9.12 -17.70
C SER A 124 -4.12 9.41 -16.37
N PRO A 125 -3.60 8.97 -15.21
CA PRO A 125 -4.32 9.07 -13.94
C PRO A 125 -4.35 10.50 -13.42
N ASP A 126 -5.39 10.85 -12.68
CA ASP A 126 -5.49 12.13 -11.95
C ASP A 126 -4.56 12.13 -10.73
N TYR A 127 -4.41 10.97 -10.08
CA TYR A 127 -3.59 10.77 -8.89
C TYR A 127 -2.85 9.45 -8.94
N VAL A 128 -1.66 9.41 -8.33
CA VAL A 128 -0.94 8.16 -8.03
C VAL A 128 -0.87 8.00 -6.52
N LEU A 129 -1.25 6.82 -6.02
CA LEU A 129 -1.05 6.42 -4.63
C LEU A 129 -0.03 5.29 -4.55
N VAL A 130 1.01 5.48 -3.74
CA VAL A 130 2.07 4.51 -3.51
C VAL A 130 1.91 3.93 -2.12
N ASN A 131 1.73 2.61 -2.06
CA ASN A 131 1.57 1.92 -0.78
C ASN A 131 2.91 1.47 -0.18
N THR A 132 3.09 1.71 1.12
CA THR A 132 4.28 1.45 1.95
C THR A 132 5.51 2.29 1.61
N SER A 133 6.49 2.33 2.50
CA SER A 133 7.71 3.15 2.36
C SER A 133 8.70 2.63 1.30
N VAL A 134 8.61 1.35 0.92
CA VAL A 134 9.66 0.65 0.14
C VAL A 134 9.51 0.76 -1.37
N HIS A 135 8.62 1.60 -1.88
CA HIS A 135 8.22 1.62 -3.29
C HIS A 135 8.56 2.95 -4.01
N PRO A 136 9.85 3.30 -4.17
CA PRO A 136 10.24 4.62 -4.66
C PRO A 136 9.96 4.88 -6.14
N LEU A 137 10.09 3.88 -7.02
CA LEU A 137 10.01 4.10 -8.47
C LEU A 137 8.66 4.68 -8.95
N PRO A 138 7.48 4.18 -8.52
CA PRO A 138 6.21 4.78 -8.90
C PRO A 138 6.05 6.23 -8.45
N ALA A 139 6.49 6.56 -7.23
CA ALA A 139 6.41 7.92 -6.71
C ALA A 139 7.27 8.87 -7.55
N MET A 140 8.53 8.48 -7.81
CA MET A 140 9.45 9.26 -8.65
C MET A 140 8.92 9.41 -10.09
N ALA A 141 8.39 8.35 -10.69
CA ALA A 141 7.85 8.37 -12.04
C ALA A 141 6.62 9.30 -12.13
N ALA A 142 5.72 9.22 -11.14
CA ALA A 142 4.56 10.11 -11.04
C ALA A 142 4.97 11.58 -10.89
N LYS A 143 5.91 11.89 -9.97
CA LYS A 143 6.43 13.25 -9.74
C LYS A 143 7.12 13.81 -10.97
N THR A 144 7.97 13.02 -11.64
CA THR A 144 8.65 13.46 -12.87
C THR A 144 7.67 13.70 -14.02
N MET A 145 6.51 13.05 -14.03
CA MET A 145 5.41 13.29 -14.96
C MET A 145 4.42 14.38 -14.51
N GLY A 146 4.68 15.05 -13.36
CA GLY A 146 3.81 16.08 -12.80
C GLY A 146 2.45 15.57 -12.34
N ILE A 147 2.34 14.28 -12.02
CA ILE A 147 1.13 13.65 -11.48
C ILE A 147 1.12 13.82 -9.96
N PRO A 148 0.06 14.36 -9.36
CA PRO A 148 -0.03 14.47 -7.91
C PRO A 148 0.13 13.09 -7.24
N THR A 149 1.08 13.01 -6.33
CA THR A 149 1.54 11.76 -5.73
C THR A 149 1.19 11.71 -4.25
N ILE A 150 0.44 10.69 -3.87
CA ILE A 150 0.08 10.37 -2.49
C ILE A 150 0.97 9.21 -2.06
N TRP A 151 1.68 9.35 -0.95
CA TRP A 151 2.50 8.26 -0.42
C TRP A 151 1.95 7.80 0.92
N THR A 152 1.43 6.57 0.98
CA THR A 152 0.89 5.99 2.22
C THR A 152 1.96 5.18 2.96
N VAL A 153 2.21 5.51 4.23
CA VAL A 153 3.18 4.86 5.12
C VAL A 153 2.43 3.99 6.12
N MET A 154 2.66 2.67 6.09
CA MET A 154 1.97 1.70 6.96
C MET A 154 2.85 1.18 8.11
N GLU A 155 4.12 1.53 8.08
CA GLU A 155 5.14 1.01 8.96
C GLU A 155 6.05 2.14 9.46
N THR A 156 6.57 1.97 10.67
CA THR A 156 7.50 2.94 11.25
C THR A 156 8.87 2.73 10.62
N ILE A 157 9.38 3.75 9.92
CA ILE A 157 10.77 3.74 9.42
C ILE A 157 11.71 3.56 10.62
N MET A 158 12.63 2.60 10.51
CA MET A 158 13.52 2.25 11.62
C MET A 158 14.31 3.47 12.11
N ASP A 159 14.46 3.58 13.44
CA ASP A 159 15.25 4.65 14.04
C ASP A 159 16.75 4.32 13.93
N ARG A 160 17.33 4.70 12.79
CA ARG A 160 18.76 4.57 12.46
C ARG A 160 19.30 5.90 11.93
N PRO A 161 20.64 6.09 11.86
CA PRO A 161 21.24 7.35 11.44
C PRO A 161 20.67 7.95 10.14
N ASP A 162 20.34 7.11 9.16
CA ASP A 162 19.87 7.55 7.84
C ASP A 162 18.34 7.65 7.73
N ARG A 163 17.62 7.64 8.86
CA ARG A 163 16.16 7.83 8.88
C ARG A 163 15.76 9.17 8.27
N ASN A 164 16.55 10.22 8.49
CA ASN A 164 16.33 11.53 7.88
C ASN A 164 16.43 11.49 6.34
N VAL A 165 17.34 10.69 5.78
CA VAL A 165 17.49 10.49 4.34
C VAL A 165 16.24 9.81 3.78
N ALA A 166 15.79 8.73 4.40
CA ALA A 166 14.56 8.03 3.99
C ALA A 166 13.32 8.94 4.05
N VAL A 167 13.14 9.67 5.16
CA VAL A 167 12.00 10.59 5.35
C VAL A 167 12.05 11.73 4.32
N SER A 168 13.20 12.37 4.13
CA SER A 168 13.37 13.46 3.16
C SER A 168 13.14 12.98 1.73
N PHE A 169 13.55 11.75 1.41
CA PHE A 169 13.32 11.15 0.11
C PHE A 169 11.81 10.96 -0.17
N ILE A 170 11.08 10.35 0.78
CA ILE A 170 9.63 10.16 0.66
C ILE A 170 8.91 11.51 0.57
N ALA A 171 9.25 12.46 1.44
CA ALA A 171 8.67 13.80 1.47
C ALA A 171 8.83 14.52 0.12
N SER A 172 10.06 14.58 -0.41
CA SER A 172 10.35 15.25 -1.69
C SER A 172 9.69 14.60 -2.90
N ASN A 173 9.35 13.31 -2.81
CA ASN A 173 8.68 12.55 -3.87
C ASN A 173 7.18 12.36 -3.62
N SER A 174 6.58 13.20 -2.77
CA SER A 174 5.15 13.19 -2.50
C SER A 174 4.57 14.61 -2.59
N ASP A 175 3.27 14.70 -2.84
CA ASP A 175 2.48 15.93 -2.66
C ASP A 175 1.66 15.84 -1.36
N ARG A 176 1.37 14.62 -0.92
CA ARG A 176 0.79 14.28 0.39
C ARG A 176 1.41 12.99 0.91
N VAL A 177 1.72 12.96 2.20
CA VAL A 177 2.07 11.73 2.93
C VAL A 177 0.87 11.34 3.79
N VAL A 178 0.43 10.09 3.68
CA VAL A 178 -0.68 9.56 4.49
C VAL A 178 -0.14 8.50 5.43
N GLY A 179 -0.41 8.60 6.73
CA GLY A 179 0.01 7.59 7.70
C GLY A 179 -1.18 6.94 8.38
N ILE A 180 -1.01 5.69 8.78
CA ILE A 180 -2.06 4.91 9.46
C ILE A 180 -2.17 5.21 10.97
N SER A 181 -1.23 5.99 11.51
CA SER A 181 -1.16 6.42 12.92
C SER A 181 -0.25 7.63 13.08
N HIS A 182 -0.27 8.27 14.25
CA HIS A 182 0.72 9.29 14.60
C HIS A 182 2.13 8.69 14.63
N THR A 183 2.28 7.45 15.11
CA THR A 183 3.56 6.72 15.15
C THR A 183 4.21 6.66 13.76
N THR A 184 3.44 6.34 12.72
CA THR A 184 3.97 6.30 11.35
C THR A 184 4.30 7.67 10.77
N LEU A 185 3.64 8.73 11.24
CA LEU A 185 3.85 10.11 10.77
C LEU A 185 4.89 10.89 11.58
N GLN A 186 5.20 10.45 12.80
CA GLN A 186 6.13 11.13 13.70
C GLN A 186 7.48 11.46 13.04
N PRO A 187 8.12 10.57 12.26
CA PRO A 187 9.39 10.91 11.60
C PRO A 187 9.25 12.08 10.62
N PHE A 188 8.12 12.20 9.92
CA PHE A 188 7.87 13.29 8.97
C PHE A 188 7.64 14.62 9.68
N GLN A 189 6.88 14.62 10.77
CA GLN A 189 6.64 15.82 11.59
C GLN A 189 7.94 16.38 12.19
N LEU A 190 8.88 15.51 12.56
CA LEU A 190 10.14 15.89 13.18
C LEU A 190 11.23 16.26 12.17
N LEU A 191 11.35 15.51 11.07
CA LEU A 191 12.50 15.59 10.15
C LEU A 191 12.17 16.29 8.82
N ALA A 192 10.89 16.45 8.50
CA ALA A 192 10.42 17.13 7.30
C ALA A 192 9.10 17.89 7.57
N PRO A 193 9.09 18.88 8.49
CA PRO A 193 7.87 19.54 8.98
C PRO A 193 7.05 20.25 7.91
N GLU A 194 7.67 20.64 6.79
CA GLU A 194 6.98 21.23 5.63
C GLU A 194 6.15 20.21 4.84
N THR A 195 6.30 18.91 5.14
CA THR A 195 5.57 17.83 4.47
C THR A 195 4.11 17.90 4.86
N LYS A 196 3.23 17.92 3.85
CA LYS A 196 1.80 17.84 4.04
C LYS A 196 1.39 16.41 4.41
N VAL A 197 1.31 16.13 5.70
CA VAL A 197 0.89 14.83 6.24
C VAL A 197 -0.62 14.77 6.49
N PHE A 198 -1.21 13.59 6.40
CA PHE A 198 -2.59 13.31 6.78
C PHE A 198 -2.68 11.96 7.49
N MET A 199 -3.36 11.88 8.63
CA MET A 199 -3.56 10.62 9.34
C MET A 199 -4.88 9.99 8.93
N LEU A 200 -4.82 8.79 8.36
CA LEU A 200 -5.99 8.00 7.98
C LEU A 200 -5.90 6.61 8.63
N PRO A 201 -6.43 6.45 9.86
CA PRO A 201 -6.34 5.18 10.57
C PRO A 201 -7.18 4.09 9.88
N PRO A 202 -6.77 2.82 9.98
CA PRO A 202 -7.56 1.68 9.52
C PRO A 202 -8.93 1.58 10.18
N TYR A 203 -9.81 0.82 9.54
CA TYR A 203 -11.12 0.48 10.10
C TYR A 203 -11.38 -1.03 10.03
N LEU A 204 -12.37 -1.47 10.79
CA LEU A 204 -12.97 -2.80 10.65
C LEU A 204 -14.49 -2.70 10.67
N ILE A 205 -15.15 -3.55 9.88
CA ILE A 205 -16.61 -3.69 9.88
C ILE A 205 -16.94 -4.90 10.75
N ARG A 206 -17.50 -4.63 11.93
CA ARG A 206 -17.85 -5.68 12.91
C ARG A 206 -18.77 -6.74 12.31
N ASP A 207 -19.74 -6.34 11.50
CA ASP A 207 -20.74 -7.26 10.93
C ASP A 207 -20.14 -8.24 9.91
N GLU A 208 -19.09 -7.83 9.19
CA GLU A 208 -18.34 -8.72 8.28
C GLU A 208 -17.58 -9.82 9.03
N LEU A 209 -17.38 -9.66 10.34
CA LEU A 209 -16.75 -10.65 11.20
C LEU A 209 -17.76 -11.67 11.76
N LEU A 210 -19.02 -11.61 11.33
CA LEU A 210 -20.09 -12.58 11.64
C LEU A 210 -20.36 -12.74 13.14
N PRO A 211 -20.72 -11.66 13.87
CA PRO A 211 -20.90 -11.68 15.33
C PRO A 211 -21.91 -12.72 15.83
N SER A 212 -22.93 -13.02 15.04
CA SER A 212 -23.93 -14.07 15.36
C SER A 212 -23.33 -15.48 15.46
N SER A 213 -22.16 -15.73 14.85
CA SER A 213 -21.49 -17.03 14.88
C SER A 213 -20.49 -17.19 16.03
N TRP A 214 -20.11 -16.09 16.71
CA TRP A 214 -19.00 -16.11 17.69
C TRP A 214 -19.24 -17.04 18.87
N ALA A 215 -20.45 -17.05 19.44
CA ALA A 215 -20.79 -17.91 20.57
C ALA A 215 -20.72 -19.40 20.19
N TYR A 216 -21.22 -19.74 18.99
CA TYR A 216 -21.13 -21.09 18.44
C TYR A 216 -19.68 -21.53 18.23
N HIS A 217 -18.86 -20.70 17.58
CA HIS A 217 -17.45 -21.01 17.35
C HIS A 217 -16.67 -21.15 18.65
N ARG A 218 -16.91 -20.27 19.63
CA ARG A 218 -16.32 -20.36 20.96
C ARG A 218 -16.62 -21.72 21.59
N SER A 219 -17.89 -22.07 21.73
CA SER A 219 -18.31 -23.31 22.40
C SER A 219 -17.73 -24.55 21.70
N ARG A 220 -17.84 -24.61 20.37
CA ARG A 220 -17.34 -25.72 19.56
C ARG A 220 -15.83 -25.88 19.66
N LEU A 221 -15.07 -24.80 19.48
CA LEU A 221 -13.60 -24.86 19.48
C LEU A 221 -13.07 -25.14 20.89
N ARG A 222 -13.65 -24.54 21.93
CA ARG A 222 -13.31 -24.87 23.32
C ARG A 222 -13.54 -26.34 23.61
N GLN A 223 -14.69 -26.90 23.23
CA GLN A 223 -14.96 -28.33 23.36
C GLN A 223 -13.92 -29.19 22.62
N GLN A 224 -13.57 -28.82 21.38
CA GLN A 224 -12.55 -29.51 20.59
C GLN A 224 -11.18 -29.52 21.27
N TYR A 225 -10.84 -28.46 22.02
CA TYR A 225 -9.59 -28.35 22.77
C TYR A 225 -9.69 -28.93 24.20
N GLY A 226 -10.83 -29.52 24.58
CA GLY A 226 -11.05 -30.04 25.93
C GLY A 226 -11.25 -28.96 26.99
N TRP A 227 -11.65 -27.75 26.60
CA TRP A 227 -11.89 -26.60 27.48
C TRP A 227 -13.39 -26.42 27.72
N GLY A 228 -13.81 -26.33 28.98
CA GLY A 228 -15.14 -25.85 29.39
C GLY A 228 -15.25 -24.32 29.46
N GLU A 229 -16.48 -23.81 29.57
CA GLU A 229 -16.77 -22.37 29.67
C GLU A 229 -16.24 -21.69 30.94
N TYR A 230 -15.98 -22.47 32.00
CA TYR A 230 -15.35 -21.95 33.22
C TYR A 230 -13.86 -21.62 33.02
N HIS A 231 -13.21 -22.12 31.97
CA HIS A 231 -11.83 -21.76 31.67
C HIS A 231 -11.73 -20.33 31.17
N ARG A 232 -10.61 -19.70 31.53
CA ARG A 232 -10.22 -18.37 31.05
C ARG A 232 -9.05 -18.49 30.08
N VAL A 233 -9.18 -17.90 28.90
CA VAL A 233 -8.19 -18.04 27.82
C VAL A 233 -7.50 -16.70 27.55
N ALA A 234 -6.18 -16.66 27.79
CA ALA A 234 -5.33 -15.57 27.32
C ALA A 234 -4.67 -15.98 25.98
N GLY A 235 -4.77 -15.12 24.98
CA GLY A 235 -4.38 -15.43 23.61
C GLY A 235 -3.29 -14.51 23.07
N TYR A 236 -2.36 -15.11 22.33
CA TYR A 236 -1.33 -14.45 21.53
C TYR A 236 -1.58 -14.74 20.06
N LEU A 237 -1.56 -13.71 19.20
CA LEU A 237 -1.74 -13.87 17.76
C LEU A 237 -0.71 -13.07 16.96
N ALA A 238 -0.05 -13.73 16.01
CA ALA A 238 0.76 -13.09 14.99
C ALA A 238 0.75 -13.91 13.69
N ALA A 239 0.63 -13.27 12.54
CA ALA A 239 0.74 -13.98 11.25
C ALA A 239 2.13 -14.65 11.09
N SER A 240 3.17 -13.94 11.49
CA SER A 240 4.56 -14.40 11.50
C SER A 240 5.19 -14.13 12.87
N ILE A 241 5.77 -15.16 13.48
CA ILE A 241 6.37 -15.11 14.81
C ILE A 241 7.89 -15.04 14.69
N TYR A 242 8.44 -13.96 15.25
CA TYR A 242 9.86 -13.68 15.40
C TYR A 242 10.05 -12.84 16.68
N THR A 243 11.29 -12.63 17.13
CA THR A 243 11.61 -12.03 18.44
C THR A 243 10.83 -10.76 18.76
N ASN A 244 10.70 -9.83 17.80
CA ASN A 244 10.05 -8.54 18.05
C ASN A 244 8.54 -8.64 18.27
N LYS A 245 7.91 -9.77 17.92
CA LYS A 245 6.49 -10.02 18.22
C LYS A 245 6.28 -10.54 19.64
N GLY A 246 7.34 -10.80 20.40
CA GLY A 246 7.29 -10.97 21.85
C GLY A 246 6.66 -12.25 22.38
N LEU A 247 6.74 -13.37 21.63
CA LEU A 247 6.21 -14.66 22.10
C LEU A 247 6.86 -15.11 23.41
N GLU A 248 8.16 -14.91 23.57
CA GLU A 248 8.89 -15.22 24.80
C GLU A 248 8.35 -14.40 25.98
N GLN A 249 8.09 -13.11 25.79
CA GLN A 249 7.49 -12.24 26.80
C GLN A 249 6.08 -12.70 27.17
N PHE A 250 5.28 -13.14 26.18
CA PHE A 250 3.99 -13.77 26.44
C PHE A 250 4.14 -15.02 27.30
N VAL A 251 5.00 -15.97 26.90
CA VAL A 251 5.23 -17.23 27.64
C VAL A 251 5.65 -16.95 29.08
N ASN A 252 6.65 -16.09 29.27
CA ASN A 252 7.17 -15.75 30.58
C ASN A 252 6.12 -15.04 31.46
N ALA A 253 5.22 -14.26 30.86
CA ALA A 253 4.13 -13.64 31.60
C ALA A 253 3.01 -14.62 31.98
N MET A 254 2.77 -15.64 31.14
CA MET A 254 1.66 -16.58 31.35
C MET A 254 2.02 -17.70 32.34
N LEU A 255 3.29 -18.08 32.44
CA LEU A 255 3.73 -19.15 33.35
C LEU A 255 3.37 -18.89 34.83
N PRO A 256 3.62 -17.69 35.42
CA PRO A 256 3.17 -17.40 36.78
C PRO A 256 1.66 -17.50 36.97
N ILE A 257 0.87 -17.13 35.95
CA ILE A 257 -0.60 -17.23 35.96
C ILE A 257 -1.03 -18.70 35.89
N ALA A 258 -0.30 -19.53 35.15
CA ALA A 258 -0.53 -20.97 35.14
C ALA A 258 -0.35 -21.56 36.55
N VAL A 259 0.66 -21.13 37.30
CA VAL A 259 0.88 -21.59 38.68
C VAL A 259 -0.30 -21.23 39.57
N SER A 260 -0.77 -19.98 39.50
CA SER A 260 -1.78 -19.45 40.43
C SER A 260 -3.23 -19.82 40.09
N ASN A 261 -3.52 -20.17 38.83
CA ASN A 261 -4.88 -20.48 38.40
C ASN A 261 -4.95 -21.70 37.47
N VAL A 262 -5.48 -22.81 38.01
CA VAL A 262 -5.65 -24.09 37.30
C VAL A 262 -6.61 -24.03 36.11
N SER A 263 -7.53 -23.06 36.11
CA SER A 263 -8.56 -22.91 35.08
C SER A 263 -8.13 -21.99 33.93
N THR A 264 -6.92 -21.43 33.97
CA THR A 264 -6.41 -20.61 32.87
C THR A 264 -5.84 -21.49 31.74
N ARG A 265 -6.07 -21.07 30.50
CA ARG A 265 -5.53 -21.66 29.27
C ARG A 265 -4.84 -20.58 28.45
N PHE A 266 -3.83 -20.97 27.69
CA PHE A 266 -3.00 -20.06 26.91
C PHE A 266 -2.99 -20.51 25.46
N LEU A 267 -3.37 -19.62 24.56
CA LEU A 267 -3.53 -19.92 23.15
C LEU A 267 -2.54 -19.10 22.33
N ILE A 268 -1.68 -19.76 21.56
CA ILE A 268 -0.67 -19.15 20.71
C ILE A 268 -1.02 -19.50 19.27
N ILE A 269 -1.31 -18.48 18.46
CA ILE A 269 -1.67 -18.64 17.05
C ILE A 269 -0.68 -17.89 16.19
N GLY A 270 0.02 -18.61 15.31
CA GLY A 270 0.90 -17.98 14.35
C GLY A 270 1.87 -18.94 13.67
N ASN A 271 2.44 -18.51 12.56
CA ASN A 271 3.46 -19.27 11.85
C ASN A 271 4.85 -18.81 12.26
N SER A 272 5.77 -19.74 12.45
CA SER A 272 7.16 -19.44 12.78
C SER A 272 7.87 -18.77 11.58
N ALA A 273 8.44 -17.58 11.80
CA ALA A 273 9.42 -16.97 10.90
C ALA A 273 10.86 -17.14 11.42
N ASP A 274 11.01 -17.49 12.70
CA ASP A 274 12.24 -17.91 13.36
C ASP A 274 12.00 -19.20 14.14
N ASP A 275 12.33 -20.33 13.51
CA ASP A 275 12.11 -21.68 14.06
C ASP A 275 12.88 -21.95 15.34
N VAL A 276 14.05 -21.33 15.51
CA VAL A 276 14.87 -21.51 16.71
C VAL A 276 14.20 -20.80 17.88
N TYR A 277 13.83 -19.54 17.68
CA TYR A 277 13.10 -18.75 18.68
C TYR A 277 11.77 -19.42 19.08
N TYR A 278 10.97 -19.84 18.09
CA TYR A 278 9.68 -20.48 18.32
C TYR A 278 9.83 -21.80 19.12
N ARG A 279 10.78 -22.68 18.74
CA ARG A 279 11.03 -23.93 19.46
C ARG A 279 11.56 -23.69 20.87
N ASN A 280 12.35 -22.65 21.09
CA ASN A 280 12.82 -22.29 22.43
C ASN A 280 11.65 -21.89 23.33
N CYS A 281 10.69 -21.11 22.84
CA CYS A 281 9.47 -20.79 23.57
C CYS A 281 8.65 -22.06 23.92
N GLN A 282 8.53 -23.00 22.99
CA GLN A 282 7.87 -24.28 23.26
C GLN A 282 8.61 -25.10 24.32
N LYS A 283 9.95 -25.13 24.29
CA LYS A 283 10.76 -25.82 25.31
C LYS A 283 10.56 -25.25 26.70
N ILE A 284 10.55 -23.91 26.84
CA ILE A 284 10.29 -23.23 28.12
C ILE A 284 8.95 -23.70 28.71
N VAL A 285 7.90 -23.73 27.89
CA VAL A 285 6.55 -24.20 28.29
C VAL A 285 6.57 -25.68 28.69
N GLN A 286 7.22 -26.55 27.92
CA GLN A 286 7.26 -27.99 28.22
C GLN A 286 8.05 -28.29 29.52
N GLN A 287 9.12 -27.53 29.78
CA GLN A 287 9.95 -27.67 30.98
C GLN A 287 9.28 -27.11 32.24
N SER A 288 8.23 -26.31 32.11
CA SER A 288 7.57 -25.68 33.25
C SER A 288 6.64 -26.60 34.03
N GLY A 289 6.29 -27.77 33.49
CA GLY A 289 5.27 -28.67 34.05
C GLY A 289 3.81 -28.22 33.83
N TYR A 290 3.58 -27.16 33.05
CA TYR A 290 2.24 -26.61 32.75
C TYR A 290 1.89 -26.66 31.26
N GLY A 291 2.64 -27.43 30.47
CA GLY A 291 2.53 -27.45 29.02
C GLY A 291 1.16 -27.89 28.49
N ASP A 292 0.41 -28.68 29.26
CA ASP A 292 -0.97 -29.11 28.97
C ASP A 292 -1.97 -27.94 28.89
N ARG A 293 -1.61 -26.78 29.45
CA ARG A 293 -2.45 -25.57 29.43
C ARG A 293 -2.14 -24.62 28.28
N PHE A 294 -1.08 -24.89 27.52
CA PHE A 294 -0.64 -24.09 26.39
C PHE A 294 -0.95 -24.81 25.08
N LEU A 295 -1.66 -24.12 24.18
CA LEU A 295 -1.99 -24.65 22.87
C LEU A 295 -1.35 -23.77 21.79
N PHE A 296 -0.46 -24.38 21.01
CA PHE A 296 0.19 -23.75 19.85
C PHE A 296 -0.49 -24.21 18.57
N LEU A 297 -1.01 -23.27 17.79
CA LEU A 297 -1.68 -23.51 16.51
C LEU A 297 -1.02 -22.69 15.40
N PRO A 298 -1.02 -23.19 14.15
CA PRO A 298 -0.64 -22.39 12.99
C PRO A 298 -1.59 -21.20 12.82
N PHE A 299 -1.15 -20.19 12.07
CA PHE A 299 -2.01 -19.06 11.77
C PHE A 299 -3.26 -19.49 10.99
N ALA A 300 -4.42 -19.02 11.40
CA ALA A 300 -5.69 -19.24 10.72
C ALA A 300 -6.20 -17.91 10.15
N GLU A 301 -6.54 -17.88 8.86
CA GLU A 301 -7.06 -16.68 8.20
C GLU A 301 -8.41 -16.23 8.76
N GLN A 302 -9.20 -17.19 9.26
CA GLN A 302 -10.52 -16.96 9.81
C GLN A 302 -10.42 -16.49 11.27
N ILE A 303 -10.31 -15.18 11.44
CA ILE A 303 -10.09 -14.54 12.75
C ILE A 303 -11.19 -14.85 13.78
N GLN A 304 -12.42 -15.19 13.33
CA GLN A 304 -13.50 -15.63 14.20
C GLN A 304 -13.19 -16.92 14.95
N HIS A 305 -12.33 -17.80 14.40
CA HIS A 305 -11.88 -18.99 15.12
C HIS A 305 -10.86 -18.66 16.21
N ALA A 306 -10.12 -17.57 16.05
CA ALA A 306 -9.07 -17.18 16.97
C ALA A 306 -9.63 -16.37 18.15
N TYR A 307 -10.26 -15.22 17.87
CA TYR A 307 -10.67 -14.29 18.92
C TYR A 307 -11.88 -14.78 19.73
N SER A 308 -12.82 -15.51 19.14
CA SER A 308 -14.04 -15.95 19.86
C SER A 308 -13.73 -16.86 21.06
N VAL A 309 -12.69 -17.68 20.94
CA VAL A 309 -12.23 -18.62 21.97
C VAL A 309 -11.53 -17.90 23.12
N MET A 310 -10.94 -16.74 22.87
CA MET A 310 -10.18 -15.96 23.84
C MET A 310 -11.09 -15.13 24.75
N ASP A 311 -10.55 -14.80 25.92
CA ASP A 311 -11.12 -13.85 26.86
C ASP A 311 -10.27 -12.58 26.96
N VAL A 312 -8.93 -12.76 26.96
CA VAL A 312 -7.94 -11.67 26.92
C VAL A 312 -7.02 -11.87 25.73
N VAL A 313 -6.81 -10.83 24.93
CA VAL A 313 -5.80 -10.80 23.86
C VAL A 313 -4.56 -10.09 24.39
N VAL A 314 -3.39 -10.68 24.17
CA VAL A 314 -2.11 -10.13 24.63
C VAL A 314 -1.24 -9.81 23.42
N VAL A 315 -0.81 -8.55 23.31
CA VAL A 315 0.02 -8.05 22.19
C VAL A 315 1.33 -7.47 22.72
N PRO A 316 2.33 -8.33 23.02
CA PRO A 316 3.60 -7.92 23.62
C PRO A 316 4.65 -7.52 22.57
N SER A 317 4.29 -6.68 21.59
CA SER A 317 5.25 -6.25 20.56
C SER A 317 6.38 -5.44 21.20
N LEU A 318 7.63 -5.81 20.90
CA LEU A 318 8.84 -5.13 21.39
C LEU A 318 9.25 -3.95 20.51
N VAL A 319 8.63 -3.80 19.34
CA VAL A 319 8.88 -2.72 18.38
C VAL A 319 7.64 -1.87 18.21
N ALA A 320 7.85 -0.60 17.85
CA ALA A 320 6.77 0.34 17.56
C ALA A 320 5.92 -0.18 16.40
N GLU A 321 4.74 -0.71 16.71
CA GLU A 321 3.78 -1.15 15.69
C GLU A 321 3.28 0.05 14.90
N GLY A 322 3.13 -0.10 13.58
CA GLY A 322 2.59 0.97 12.74
C GLY A 322 1.16 1.34 13.13
N PHE A 323 0.36 0.36 13.56
CA PHE A 323 -0.99 0.61 14.09
C PHE A 323 -1.36 -0.38 15.18
N GLY A 324 -1.29 -1.69 14.90
CA GLY A 324 -1.67 -2.72 15.88
C GLY A 324 -3.01 -3.39 15.57
N MET A 325 -3.15 -3.92 14.34
CA MET A 325 -4.39 -4.56 13.88
C MET A 325 -4.86 -5.70 14.80
N THR A 326 -3.95 -6.49 15.37
CA THR A 326 -4.31 -7.55 16.33
C THR A 326 -5.04 -7.00 17.56
N ALA A 327 -4.62 -5.82 18.05
CA ALA A 327 -5.30 -5.17 19.17
C ALA A 327 -6.68 -4.67 18.73
N LEU A 328 -6.78 -3.97 17.60
CA LEU A 328 -8.06 -3.50 17.08
C LEU A 328 -9.06 -4.66 16.87
N GLU A 329 -8.62 -5.76 16.26
CA GLU A 329 -9.44 -6.96 16.08
C GLU A 329 -9.93 -7.50 17.43
N GLY A 330 -9.06 -7.61 18.44
CA GLY A 330 -9.46 -7.99 19.80
C GLY A 330 -10.55 -7.08 20.38
N LEU A 331 -10.41 -5.76 20.23
CA LEU A 331 -11.40 -4.79 20.69
C LEU A 331 -12.75 -4.96 19.97
N VAL A 332 -12.75 -5.15 18.65
CA VAL A 332 -13.97 -5.37 17.85
C VAL A 332 -14.71 -6.65 18.25
N PHE A 333 -13.97 -7.69 18.63
CA PHE A 333 -14.52 -8.93 19.20
C PHE A 333 -15.01 -8.78 20.66
N GLY A 334 -14.92 -7.58 21.23
CA GLY A 334 -15.29 -7.31 22.63
C GLY A 334 -14.38 -8.03 23.62
N LYS A 335 -13.09 -8.19 23.28
CA LYS A 335 -12.09 -8.80 24.17
C LYS A 335 -11.35 -7.73 24.93
N ALA A 336 -10.93 -8.06 26.15
CA ALA A 336 -9.92 -7.24 26.82
C ALA A 336 -8.59 -7.41 26.08
N VAL A 337 -7.88 -6.30 25.88
CA VAL A 337 -6.59 -6.28 25.20
C VAL A 337 -5.54 -5.76 26.16
N VAL A 338 -4.50 -6.55 26.41
CA VAL A 338 -3.31 -6.13 27.16
C VAL A 338 -2.14 -6.05 26.19
N ALA A 339 -1.43 -4.94 26.18
CA ALA A 339 -0.35 -4.73 25.22
C ALA A 339 0.84 -4.03 25.85
N TYR A 340 2.00 -4.12 25.19
CA TYR A 340 3.07 -3.18 25.47
C TYR A 340 2.75 -1.80 24.89
N ALA A 341 3.16 -0.75 25.60
CA ALA A 341 3.07 0.65 25.21
C ALA A 341 4.06 0.95 24.08
N SER A 342 3.74 0.47 22.88
CA SER A 342 4.65 0.47 21.73
C SER A 342 3.96 0.96 20.46
N GLY A 343 4.28 2.19 20.06
CA GLY A 343 3.79 2.81 18.83
C GLY A 343 2.26 2.87 18.76
N GLY A 344 1.69 2.42 17.64
CA GLY A 344 0.25 2.44 17.40
C GLY A 344 -0.57 1.65 18.43
N LEU A 345 0.02 0.68 19.14
CA LEU A 345 -0.69 -0.02 20.23
C LEU A 345 -1.09 0.95 21.34
N THR A 346 -0.21 1.88 21.69
CA THR A 346 -0.52 2.94 22.67
C THR A 346 -1.66 3.82 22.15
N GLU A 347 -1.60 4.24 20.89
CA GLU A 347 -2.61 5.10 20.28
C GLU A 347 -4.00 4.45 20.26
N ILE A 348 -4.09 3.17 19.87
CA ILE A 348 -5.38 2.44 19.83
C ILE A 348 -5.95 2.28 21.23
N LEU A 349 -5.14 1.87 22.21
CA LEU A 349 -5.63 1.64 23.57
C LEU A 349 -6.03 2.96 24.25
N SER A 350 -5.30 4.05 24.00
CA SER A 350 -5.71 5.40 24.41
C SER A 350 -7.02 5.84 23.77
N ALA A 351 -7.12 5.74 22.45
CA ALA A 351 -8.32 6.19 21.73
C ALA A 351 -9.60 5.41 22.11
N THR A 352 -9.46 4.22 22.68
CA THR A 352 -10.59 3.34 23.05
C THR A 352 -10.86 3.23 24.55
N GLY A 353 -10.11 3.96 25.39
CA GLY A 353 -10.26 3.95 26.85
C GLY A 353 -9.79 2.65 27.51
N ASN A 354 -8.59 2.20 27.15
CA ASN A 354 -7.94 0.96 27.60
C ASN A 354 -6.49 1.19 28.07
N GLU A 355 -6.12 2.42 28.42
CA GLU A 355 -4.75 2.81 28.82
C GLU A 355 -4.24 2.04 30.03
N GLU A 356 -5.13 1.68 30.94
CA GLU A 356 -4.82 0.89 32.13
C GLU A 356 -4.25 -0.49 31.78
N PHE A 357 -4.52 -1.00 30.57
CA PHE A 357 -4.06 -2.30 30.08
C PHE A 357 -2.75 -2.22 29.28
N LEU A 358 -2.11 -1.05 29.22
CA LEU A 358 -0.77 -0.88 28.67
C LEU A 358 0.31 -1.14 29.73
N ALA A 359 1.24 -2.03 29.43
CA ALA A 359 2.48 -2.22 30.20
C ALA A 359 3.67 -1.58 29.47
N SER A 360 4.70 -1.16 30.20
CA SER A 360 5.94 -0.67 29.57
C SER A 360 6.55 -1.75 28.67
N THR A 361 7.10 -1.36 27.52
CA THR A 361 7.69 -2.32 26.57
C THR A 361 8.80 -3.14 27.22
N GLY A 362 8.66 -4.48 27.18
CA GLY A 362 9.58 -5.42 27.82
C GLY A 362 9.30 -5.70 29.31
N ASP A 363 8.37 -4.98 29.95
CA ASP A 363 7.98 -5.25 31.34
C ASP A 363 7.04 -6.47 31.44
N VAL A 364 7.64 -7.65 31.54
CA VAL A 364 6.93 -8.93 31.69
C VAL A 364 6.06 -8.96 32.95
N ASN A 365 6.48 -8.32 34.05
CA ASN A 365 5.71 -8.32 35.30
C ASN A 365 4.48 -7.39 35.19
N GLY A 366 4.65 -6.21 34.59
CA GLY A 366 3.56 -5.31 34.26
C GLY A 366 2.54 -5.94 33.31
N LEU A 367 3.00 -6.76 32.35
CA LEU A 367 2.14 -7.53 31.46
C LEU A 367 1.37 -8.61 32.23
N THR A 368 2.09 -9.38 33.07
CA THR A 368 1.53 -10.48 33.90
C THR A 368 0.43 -9.98 34.82
N SER A 369 0.69 -8.89 35.56
CA SER A 369 -0.26 -8.33 36.54
C SER A 369 -1.58 -7.90 35.90
N ARG A 370 -1.53 -7.23 34.73
CA ARG A 370 -2.73 -6.78 33.99
C ARG A 370 -3.53 -7.95 33.43
N VAL A 371 -2.85 -8.95 32.86
CA VAL A 371 -3.54 -10.16 32.37
C VAL A 371 -4.19 -10.90 33.54
N ASN A 372 -3.47 -11.09 34.65
CA ASN A 372 -4.00 -11.77 35.82
C ASN A 372 -5.21 -11.03 36.44
N MET A 373 -5.16 -9.70 36.51
CA MET A 373 -6.28 -8.86 36.98
C MET A 373 -7.55 -9.13 36.17
N LEU A 374 -7.45 -9.19 34.83
CA LEU A 374 -8.57 -9.47 33.95
C LEU A 374 -9.08 -10.90 34.07
N LEU A 375 -8.18 -11.89 34.13
CA LEU A 375 -8.56 -13.30 34.19
C LEU A 375 -9.19 -13.69 35.53
N THR A 376 -8.88 -12.98 36.62
CA THR A 376 -9.41 -13.24 37.97
C THR A 376 -10.65 -12.42 38.31
N ASN A 377 -10.97 -11.37 37.54
CA ASN A 377 -12.13 -10.51 37.76
C ASN A 377 -13.13 -10.58 36.60
N ASN A 378 -14.10 -11.48 36.71
CA ASN A 378 -15.14 -11.68 35.70
C ASN A 378 -16.00 -10.43 35.43
N GLY A 379 -16.27 -9.64 36.48
CA GLY A 379 -17.04 -8.40 36.35
C GLY A 379 -16.31 -7.36 35.51
N LEU A 380 -15.03 -7.15 35.80
CA LEU A 380 -14.15 -6.27 35.03
C LEU A 380 -14.03 -6.75 33.58
N LEU A 381 -13.74 -8.04 33.37
CA LEU A 381 -13.59 -8.62 32.04
C LEU A 381 -14.82 -8.40 31.16
N LYS A 382 -16.03 -8.61 31.72
CA LYS A 382 -17.29 -8.36 31.02
C LYS A 382 -17.49 -6.88 30.71
N ALA A 383 -17.27 -6.00 31.68
CA ALA A 383 -17.42 -4.56 31.51
C ALA A 383 -16.47 -3.99 30.45
N VAL A 384 -15.22 -4.46 30.42
CA VAL A 384 -14.22 -4.09 29.40
C VAL A 384 -14.67 -4.60 28.03
N GLY A 385 -15.14 -5.84 27.92
CA GLY A 385 -15.59 -6.40 26.65
C GLY A 385 -16.79 -5.66 26.05
N GLU A 386 -17.77 -5.30 26.87
CA GLU A 386 -18.93 -4.50 26.46
C GLU A 386 -18.53 -3.11 25.97
N ARG A 387 -17.62 -2.43 26.70
CA ARG A 387 -17.07 -1.13 26.29
C ARG A 387 -16.35 -1.24 24.95
N ASN A 388 -15.45 -2.21 24.81
CA ASN A 388 -14.63 -2.38 23.60
C ASN A 388 -15.47 -2.62 22.36
N ALA A 389 -16.57 -3.39 22.48
CA ALA A 389 -17.49 -3.63 21.37
C ALA A 389 -18.19 -2.35 20.88
N GLN A 390 -18.35 -1.33 21.73
CA GLN A 390 -18.94 -0.03 21.38
C GLN A 390 -17.88 0.98 20.91
N THR A 391 -16.82 1.18 21.70
CA THR A 391 -15.81 2.22 21.43
C THR A 391 -14.99 1.92 20.19
N SER A 392 -14.64 0.66 19.92
CA SER A 392 -13.91 0.29 18.70
C SER A 392 -14.70 0.63 17.43
N GLN A 393 -16.03 0.45 17.43
CA GLN A 393 -16.89 0.81 16.31
C GLN A 393 -17.05 2.33 16.17
N GLN A 394 -17.08 3.07 17.28
CA GLN A 394 -17.17 4.54 17.24
C GLN A 394 -15.88 5.17 16.71
N VAL A 395 -14.72 4.66 17.10
CA VAL A 395 -13.41 5.27 16.80
C VAL A 395 -12.81 4.74 15.50
N PHE A 396 -12.93 3.42 15.27
CA PHE A 396 -12.31 2.71 14.14
C PHE A 396 -13.34 1.94 13.30
N GLY A 397 -14.61 2.31 13.38
CA GLY A 397 -15.64 1.81 12.49
C GLY A 397 -15.63 2.52 11.14
N ILE A 398 -16.40 1.96 10.20
CA ILE A 398 -16.46 2.46 8.82
C ILE A 398 -16.92 3.92 8.71
N GLU A 399 -17.84 4.37 9.56
CA GLU A 399 -18.34 5.75 9.50
C GLU A 399 -17.29 6.77 9.95
N ALA A 400 -16.52 6.47 11.00
CA ALA A 400 -15.39 7.30 11.43
C ALA A 400 -14.31 7.37 10.35
N PHE A 401 -14.03 6.24 9.70
CA PHE A 401 -13.12 6.19 8.57
C PHE A 401 -13.60 7.01 7.38
N ARG A 402 -14.87 6.89 6.99
CA ARG A 402 -15.46 7.66 5.88
C ARG A 402 -15.41 9.17 6.13
N ALA A 403 -15.67 9.61 7.37
CA ALA A 403 -15.52 11.01 7.74
C ALA A 403 -14.08 11.51 7.51
N LYS A 404 -13.08 10.75 7.98
CA LYS A 404 -11.66 11.08 7.74
C LYS A 404 -11.26 10.98 6.26
N LEU A 405 -11.82 10.04 5.52
CA LEU A 405 -11.58 9.91 4.09
C LEU A 405 -12.15 11.11 3.32
N ASP A 406 -13.32 11.61 3.71
CA ASP A 406 -13.92 12.80 3.08
C ASP A 406 -13.09 14.06 3.37
N GLU A 407 -12.55 14.22 4.58
CA GLU A 407 -11.55 15.25 4.91
C GLU A 407 -10.30 15.13 4.02
N PHE A 408 -9.75 13.91 3.91
CA PHE A 408 -8.57 13.65 3.07
C PHE A 408 -8.81 14.02 1.60
N ILE A 409 -9.96 13.63 1.05
CA ILE A 409 -10.31 13.90 -0.35
C ILE A 409 -10.49 15.40 -0.61
N ALA A 410 -11.03 16.15 0.36
CA ALA A 410 -11.15 17.60 0.26
C ALA A 410 -9.78 18.29 0.25
N GLU A 411 -8.76 17.69 0.87
CA GLU A 411 -7.40 18.19 0.94
C GLU A 411 -6.48 17.76 -0.21
N LEU A 412 -6.98 16.92 -1.11
CA LEU A 412 -6.19 16.46 -2.25
C LEU A 412 -5.76 17.62 -3.15
N PRO A 413 -4.52 17.60 -3.66
CA PRO A 413 -4.08 18.59 -4.63
C PRO A 413 -4.98 18.55 -5.88
N GLN A 414 -5.10 19.68 -6.57
CA GLN A 414 -5.89 19.74 -7.80
C GLN A 414 -5.27 18.81 -8.86
N SER A 415 -6.11 18.05 -9.57
CA SER A 415 -5.62 17.18 -10.64
C SER A 415 -4.95 18.02 -11.73
N THR A 416 -3.72 17.66 -12.07
CA THR A 416 -2.97 18.27 -13.18
C THR A 416 -3.27 17.58 -14.51
N ARG A 417 -4.22 16.65 -14.57
CA ARG A 417 -4.47 15.82 -15.77
C ARG A 417 -4.78 16.66 -17.01
N GLN A 418 -5.59 17.70 -16.85
CA GLN A 418 -5.91 18.63 -17.94
C GLN A 418 -4.73 19.51 -18.35
N LEU A 419 -3.75 19.70 -17.46
CA LEU A 419 -2.54 20.50 -17.70
C LEU A 419 -1.43 19.67 -18.36
N ARG A 420 -1.38 18.36 -18.14
CA ARG A 420 -0.34 17.46 -18.65
C ARG A 420 -0.50 17.21 -20.15
N ASN A 421 0.55 17.50 -20.93
CA ASN A 421 0.59 17.32 -22.39
C ASN A 421 -0.55 18.04 -23.12
N SER A 422 -0.97 19.18 -22.59
CA SER A 422 -2.08 19.96 -23.15
C SER A 422 -1.56 21.05 -24.07
N LEU A 423 -2.29 21.31 -25.16
CA LEU A 423 -1.96 22.36 -26.11
C LEU A 423 -2.79 23.58 -25.76
N TRP A 424 -2.16 24.66 -25.34
CA TRP A 424 -2.84 25.89 -24.94
C TRP A 424 -2.57 27.01 -25.93
N ARG A 425 -3.56 27.87 -26.16
CA ARG A 425 -3.42 29.10 -26.95
C ARG A 425 -4.16 30.24 -26.26
N GLY A 426 -3.52 31.40 -26.18
CA GLY A 426 -4.12 32.62 -25.66
C GLY A 426 -4.88 33.38 -26.74
N SER A 427 -4.98 34.70 -26.57
CA SER A 427 -5.46 35.59 -27.63
C SER A 427 -4.52 35.57 -28.85
N GLY A 428 -3.22 35.33 -28.63
CA GLY A 428 -2.20 35.24 -29.67
C GLY A 428 -2.25 33.98 -30.55
N PRO A 429 -1.47 33.94 -31.64
CA PRO A 429 -1.42 32.80 -32.55
C PRO A 429 -0.55 31.64 -32.04
N THR A 430 0.29 31.89 -31.02
CA THR A 430 1.25 30.91 -30.51
C THR A 430 0.55 29.81 -29.74
N VAL A 431 0.76 28.56 -30.17
CA VAL A 431 0.37 27.37 -29.41
C VAL A 431 1.51 26.98 -28.47
N PHE A 432 1.17 26.65 -27.24
CA PHE A 432 2.10 26.19 -26.21
C PHE A 432 1.80 24.73 -25.89
N LEU A 433 2.83 23.89 -25.81
CA LEU A 433 2.73 22.63 -25.08
C LEU A 433 2.90 22.95 -23.59
N VAL A 434 1.89 22.65 -22.78
CA VAL A 434 1.98 22.68 -21.33
C VAL A 434 2.33 21.28 -20.86
N GLU A 435 3.50 21.17 -20.25
CA GLU A 435 4.04 19.90 -19.77
C GLU A 435 4.79 20.15 -18.48
N HIS A 436 4.52 19.36 -17.43
CA HIS A 436 5.17 19.52 -16.13
C HIS A 436 5.05 20.94 -15.51
N GLY A 437 3.93 21.63 -15.77
CA GLY A 437 3.70 23.00 -15.28
C GLY A 437 4.51 24.08 -16.00
N VAL A 438 5.20 23.74 -17.11
CA VAL A 438 5.96 24.68 -17.93
C VAL A 438 5.29 24.80 -19.29
N LYS A 439 5.10 26.04 -19.78
CA LYS A 439 4.60 26.28 -21.14
C LYS A 439 5.77 26.38 -22.12
N ARG A 440 5.73 25.62 -23.22
CA ARG A 440 6.76 25.62 -24.25
C ARG A 440 6.15 26.03 -25.60
N PRO A 441 6.53 27.18 -26.18
CA PRO A 441 5.92 27.63 -27.43
C PRO A 441 6.37 26.77 -28.60
N PHE A 442 5.46 26.38 -29.48
CA PHE A 442 5.81 25.84 -30.79
C PHE A 442 6.27 26.99 -31.70
N VAL A 443 7.43 26.85 -32.33
CA VAL A 443 7.96 27.89 -33.22
C VAL A 443 7.21 27.97 -34.56
N SER A 444 6.50 26.91 -34.95
CA SER A 444 5.69 26.88 -36.17
C SER A 444 4.56 25.86 -36.08
N PRO A 445 3.48 26.02 -36.88
CA PRO A 445 2.45 24.99 -37.05
C PRO A 445 3.02 23.61 -37.43
N LYS A 446 4.14 23.61 -38.16
CA LYS A 446 4.82 22.40 -38.61
C LYS A 446 5.55 21.69 -37.48
N SER A 447 6.13 22.40 -36.50
CA SER A 447 6.75 21.75 -35.34
C SER A 447 5.72 21.08 -34.42
N LEU A 448 4.50 21.62 -34.39
CA LEU A 448 3.35 21.01 -33.71
C LEU A 448 2.95 19.68 -34.37
N LEU A 449 2.69 19.69 -35.68
CA LEU A 449 2.28 18.49 -36.43
C LEU A 449 3.39 17.41 -36.45
N GLN A 450 4.65 17.80 -36.61
CA GLN A 450 5.79 16.86 -36.58
C GLN A 450 5.96 16.14 -35.23
N ARG A 451 5.44 16.73 -34.16
CA ARG A 451 5.41 16.15 -32.81
C ARG A 451 4.16 15.29 -32.56
N GLY A 452 3.30 15.11 -33.57
CA GLY A 452 2.09 14.28 -33.50
C GLY A 452 0.89 14.98 -32.85
N TYR A 453 0.98 16.29 -32.60
CA TYR A 453 -0.10 17.08 -32.05
C TYR A 453 -1.04 17.58 -33.16
N LEU A 454 -2.32 17.75 -32.85
CA LEU A 454 -3.34 18.25 -33.78
C LEU A 454 -3.90 19.59 -33.29
N PHE A 455 -4.22 20.50 -34.21
CA PHE A 455 -4.76 21.82 -33.88
C PHE A 455 -6.12 21.77 -33.19
N GLU A 456 -6.91 20.73 -33.46
CA GLU A 456 -8.20 20.48 -32.82
C GLU A 456 -8.08 20.23 -31.30
N ASN A 457 -6.91 19.80 -30.83
CA ASN A 457 -6.64 19.56 -29.41
C ASN A 457 -6.13 20.83 -28.68
N VAL A 458 -6.08 21.97 -29.39
CA VAL A 458 -5.66 23.24 -28.81
C VAL A 458 -6.82 23.85 -28.02
N THR A 459 -6.62 23.95 -26.71
CA THR A 459 -7.53 24.64 -25.79
C THR A 459 -7.23 26.13 -25.81
N ILE A 460 -8.25 26.96 -26.09
CA ILE A 460 -8.13 28.41 -25.95
C ILE A 460 -8.36 28.76 -24.48
N VAL A 461 -7.37 29.43 -23.88
CA VAL A 461 -7.39 29.84 -22.48
C VAL A 461 -7.21 31.36 -22.38
N PRO A 462 -7.71 32.02 -21.32
CA PRO A 462 -7.37 33.40 -21.01
C PRO A 462 -5.84 33.63 -20.97
N ASP A 463 -5.39 34.81 -21.39
CA ASP A 463 -3.95 35.14 -21.39
C ASP A 463 -3.37 35.14 -19.96
N GLU A 464 -4.18 35.45 -18.95
CA GLU A 464 -3.80 35.39 -17.52
C GLU A 464 -3.35 34.00 -17.09
N ASP A 465 -4.07 32.95 -17.50
CA ASP A 465 -3.72 31.55 -17.17
C ASP A 465 -2.40 31.13 -17.83
N LEU A 466 -2.12 31.63 -19.04
CA LEU A 466 -0.83 31.43 -19.69
C LEU A 466 0.29 32.18 -18.98
N LEU A 467 0.05 33.38 -18.45
CA LEU A 467 1.07 34.18 -17.76
C LEU A 467 1.50 33.57 -16.43
N GLN A 468 0.63 32.80 -15.77
CA GLN A 468 0.96 32.09 -14.53
C GLN A 468 1.94 30.93 -14.71
N LEU A 469 2.07 30.40 -15.93
CA LEU A 469 2.97 29.28 -16.22
C LEU A 469 4.39 29.76 -16.62
N PRO A 470 5.47 29.25 -15.98
CA PRO A 470 6.83 29.53 -16.41
C PRO A 470 7.08 29.10 -17.85
N SER A 471 7.85 29.91 -18.60
CA SER A 471 8.15 29.65 -20.01
C SER A 471 9.41 28.80 -20.18
N GLY A 472 9.27 27.66 -20.84
CA GLY A 472 10.38 26.77 -21.20
C GLY A 472 10.88 26.98 -22.63
N PRO A 473 11.91 26.23 -23.06
CA PRO A 473 12.50 26.37 -24.39
C PRO A 473 11.52 25.97 -25.49
N SER A 474 11.52 26.76 -26.57
CA SER A 474 10.62 26.59 -27.71
C SER A 474 10.79 25.23 -28.38
N ILE A 475 9.67 24.69 -28.86
CA ILE A 475 9.62 23.43 -29.60
C ILE A 475 9.86 23.73 -31.08
N THR A 476 11.07 23.39 -31.52
CA THR A 476 11.53 23.56 -32.90
C THR A 476 11.18 22.36 -33.79
N GLU A 477 11.21 22.59 -35.10
CA GLU A 477 11.01 21.54 -36.11
C GLU A 477 12.09 20.45 -36.00
N ILE A 478 11.68 19.20 -36.25
CA ILE A 478 12.62 18.07 -36.34
C ILE A 478 13.42 18.26 -37.63
N LYS A 479 14.72 18.53 -37.50
CA LYS A 479 15.61 18.63 -38.66
C LYS A 479 15.74 17.23 -39.29
N PRO A 480 15.50 17.07 -40.60
CA PRO A 480 15.73 15.80 -41.27
C PRO A 480 17.20 15.39 -41.11
N PRO A 481 17.51 14.09 -41.03
CA PRO A 481 18.90 13.63 -40.99
C PRO A 481 19.66 14.20 -42.19
N LYS A 482 20.80 14.83 -41.94
CA LYS A 482 21.66 15.40 -42.99
C LYS A 482 22.04 14.27 -43.95
N SER A 483 21.55 14.34 -45.20
CA SER A 483 21.94 13.43 -46.27
C SER A 483 23.48 13.41 -46.38
N ILE A 484 24.10 12.25 -46.20
CA ILE A 484 25.53 12.05 -46.45
C ILE A 484 25.77 12.34 -47.94
N LYS A 485 26.44 13.46 -48.24
CA LYS A 485 26.84 13.79 -49.61
C LYS A 485 27.77 12.68 -50.13
N ALA A 486 27.29 11.92 -51.10
CA ALA A 486 28.08 10.93 -51.82
C ALA A 486 29.31 11.61 -52.47
N ARG A 487 30.51 11.28 -51.97
CA ARG A 487 31.78 11.64 -52.59
C ARG A 487 31.87 11.02 -53.98
N ARG A 488 31.64 11.82 -55.03
CA ARG A 488 32.02 11.49 -56.41
C ARG A 488 33.54 11.27 -56.47
N ARG A 489 33.99 10.01 -56.51
CA ARG A 489 35.37 9.64 -56.88
C ARG A 489 35.50 9.61 -58.40
N LYS A 490 36.45 10.40 -58.92
CA LYS A 490 36.86 10.46 -60.33
C LYS A 490 37.28 9.06 -60.82
N ARG A 491 36.69 8.58 -61.93
CA ARG A 491 37.20 7.42 -62.70
C ARG A 491 38.32 7.91 -63.63
N SER A 492 39.55 7.48 -63.40
CA SER A 492 40.63 7.53 -64.39
C SER A 492 40.53 6.32 -65.33
N ARG A 493 40.69 6.58 -66.62
CA ARG A 493 40.71 5.59 -67.72
C ARG A 493 42.00 4.76 -67.64
N VAL A 494 41.89 3.42 -67.65
CA VAL A 494 42.98 2.52 -68.04
C VAL A 494 42.44 1.48 -69.03
N ARG A 495 43.22 1.28 -70.08
CA ARG A 495 42.95 0.55 -71.33
C ARG A 495 42.64 -0.95 -71.13
N THR A 496 41.66 -1.44 -71.89
CA THR A 496 41.40 -2.86 -72.10
C THR A 496 42.29 -3.42 -73.23
N SER A 497 43.13 -4.42 -72.92
CA SER A 497 43.68 -5.35 -73.90
C SER A 497 42.83 -6.63 -73.95
N LYS A 498 42.55 -7.09 -75.17
CA LYS A 498 41.82 -8.33 -75.48
C LYS A 498 42.70 -9.56 -75.25
N GLN A 499 42.12 -10.64 -74.73
CA GLN A 499 42.11 -12.01 -75.30
C GLN A 499 41.72 -13.01 -74.17
N ARG A 500 40.55 -13.66 -74.26
CA ARG A 500 40.27 -14.96 -74.91
C ARG A 500 40.70 -16.14 -74.01
N LEU A 501 39.74 -16.95 -73.53
CA LEU A 501 39.66 -18.41 -73.72
C LEU A 501 38.65 -19.10 -72.75
N LYS A 502 37.77 -19.91 -73.35
CA LYS A 502 37.19 -21.24 -72.94
C LYS A 502 36.64 -21.38 -71.50
N GLY A 503 35.46 -21.93 -71.23
CA GLY A 503 34.56 -22.80 -71.98
C GLY A 503 34.16 -24.03 -71.12
N LYS A 504 32.85 -24.36 -71.11
CA LYS A 504 32.19 -25.65 -70.74
C LYS A 504 32.10 -26.00 -69.24
N ARG A 505 30.89 -26.08 -68.64
CA ARG A 505 29.76 -27.07 -68.72
C ARG A 505 29.88 -28.18 -67.67
N GLY A 506 28.81 -28.40 -66.89
CA GLY A 506 28.53 -29.64 -66.15
C GLY A 506 27.77 -29.37 -64.84
N ARG A 507 26.44 -29.40 -64.84
CA ARG A 507 25.55 -30.56 -64.53
C ARG A 507 25.20 -30.67 -63.04
N SER A 508 23.94 -30.36 -62.75
CA SER A 508 23.20 -30.68 -61.53
C SER A 508 22.69 -32.12 -61.56
N VAL A 509 22.83 -32.87 -60.45
CA VAL A 509 21.98 -34.02 -60.13
C VAL A 509 21.69 -34.04 -58.63
N ALA A 510 20.46 -34.44 -58.33
CA ALA A 510 19.69 -34.46 -57.09
C ALA A 510 20.26 -35.29 -55.93
N HIS A 511 19.73 -35.09 -54.71
CA HIS A 511 19.12 -36.20 -53.96
C HIS A 511 18.13 -35.79 -52.85
N LYS A 512 17.06 -36.61 -52.77
CA LYS A 512 15.93 -36.62 -51.83
C LYS A 512 16.36 -36.95 -50.39
N ARG A 513 15.55 -36.53 -49.40
CA ARG A 513 15.08 -37.43 -48.31
C ARG A 513 13.85 -36.89 -47.53
N ARG A 514 12.72 -37.60 -47.69
CA ARG A 514 11.63 -37.87 -46.71
C ARG A 514 12.23 -38.66 -45.51
N SER A 515 11.67 -38.86 -44.32
CA SER A 515 10.34 -38.71 -43.70
C SER A 515 10.46 -39.03 -42.19
N ALA A 516 9.41 -38.71 -41.43
CA ALA A 516 9.20 -38.91 -39.99
C ALA A 516 9.17 -40.37 -39.47
N ARG A 517 9.42 -40.60 -38.16
CA ARG A 517 8.41 -40.85 -37.09
C ARG A 517 9.02 -41.49 -35.81
N LYS A 518 8.49 -41.03 -34.65
CA LYS A 518 8.22 -41.70 -33.35
C LYS A 518 9.32 -42.48 -32.60
N ALA A 519 9.50 -42.13 -31.32
CA ALA A 519 9.40 -43.08 -30.19
C ALA A 519 9.23 -42.35 -28.85
N GLN A 520 8.48 -42.98 -27.96
CA GLN A 520 7.97 -42.55 -26.66
C GLN A 520 8.32 -43.67 -25.67
N ARG A 521 9.01 -43.41 -24.55
CA ARG A 521 8.82 -44.02 -23.20
C ARG A 521 10.00 -43.84 -22.23
N ARG A 522 9.69 -43.18 -21.11
CA ARG A 522 9.83 -43.56 -19.67
C ARG A 522 11.19 -43.94 -19.02
N ARG A 523 11.32 -43.37 -17.81
CA ARG A 523 12.01 -43.79 -16.55
C ARG A 523 13.50 -43.44 -16.39
N ARG A 524 13.81 -42.56 -15.44
CA ARG A 524 13.93 -42.88 -14.00
C ARG A 524 13.47 -41.69 -13.17
#